data_AF-A0A2S1H281-F1
#
_entry.id   AF-A0A2S1H281-F1
#
_cell.length_a   1.000
_cell.length_b   1.000
_cell.length_c   1.000
_cell.angle_alpha   90.00
_cell.angle_beta   90.00
_cell.angle_gamma   90.00
#
_symmetry.space_group_name_H-M   'P 1'
#
loop_
_entity.id
_entity.type
_entity.pdbx_description
1 polymer ?
#
loop_
_entity_poly.entity_id
_entity_poly.type
_entity_poly.pdbx_seq_one_letter_code
_entity_poly.pdbx_strand_id
1 'polypeptide(L)'
;MDWIVLTVLFIIIGISVILIISTLVSLPQLGDERKNLIKMKAQSYSFAIVIGYAIIELFKKIYINIWKDGSYEGINPFTFLITTSIIYLISLLFFRKKYGG
;
A
#
# COMPACT_ATOMS: atom_id res chain seq x y z
N MET A 1 -20.91 6.65 -7.71
CA MET A 1 -20.54 5.51 -6.85
C MET A 1 -21.64 5.34 -5.83
N ASP A 2 -22.18 4.14 -5.68
CA ASP A 2 -23.22 3.88 -4.70
C ASP A 2 -22.68 4.11 -3.29
N TRP A 3 -23.52 4.65 -2.41
CA TRP A 3 -23.17 4.91 -1.01
C TRP A 3 -22.60 3.67 -0.31
N ILE A 4 -23.13 2.49 -0.67
CA ILE A 4 -22.68 1.19 -0.19
C ILE A 4 -21.20 0.95 -0.53
N VAL A 5 -20.78 1.24 -1.77
CA VAL A 5 -19.40 1.04 -2.22
C VAL A 5 -18.45 1.95 -1.45
N LEU A 6 -18.82 3.22 -1.27
CA LEU A 6 -18.03 4.16 -0.46
C LEU A 6 -17.88 3.67 0.99
N THR A 7 -18.96 3.22 1.62
CA THR A 7 -18.93 2.68 2.99
C THR A 7 -17.98 1.48 3.10
N VAL A 8 -18.03 0.54 2.17
CA VAL A 8 -17.14 -0.63 2.15
C VAL A 8 -15.67 -0.22 2.00
N LEU A 9 -15.36 0.73 1.12
CA LEU A 9 -13.99 1.22 0.92
C LEU A 9 -13.43 1.85 2.20
N PHE A 10 -14.21 2.68 2.90
CA PHE A 10 -13.79 3.27 4.17
C PHE A 10 -13.57 2.22 5.26
N ILE A 11 -14.40 1.18 5.33
CA ILE A 11 -14.23 0.07 6.28
C ILE A 11 -12.90 -0.65 6.01
N ILE A 12 -12.60 -0.98 4.74
CA ILE A 12 -11.35 -1.68 4.37
C ILE A 12 -10.11 -0.84 4.74
N ILE A 13 -10.14 0.46 4.45
CA ILE A 13 -9.07 1.38 4.83
C ILE A 13 -8.93 1.42 6.35
N GLY A 14 -10.05 1.57 7.07
CA GLY A 14 -10.07 1.62 8.53
C GLY A 14 -9.46 0.37 9.17
N ILE A 15 -9.89 -0.82 8.73
CA ILE A 15 -9.33 -2.09 9.19
C ILE A 15 -7.83 -2.17 8.89
N SER A 16 -7.41 -1.77 7.69
CA SER A 16 -5.99 -1.80 7.30
C SER A 16 -5.14 -0.91 8.22
N VAL A 17 -5.61 0.31 8.52
CA VAL A 17 -4.93 1.25 9.41
C VAL A 17 -4.85 0.70 10.83
N ILE A 18 -5.95 0.14 11.35
CA ILE A 18 -5.97 -0.47 12.68
C ILE A 18 -4.95 -1.61 12.76
N LEU A 19 -4.90 -2.48 11.75
CA LEU A 19 -3.94 -3.57 11.68
C LEU A 19 -2.51 -3.05 11.62
N ILE A 20 -2.22 -2.05 10.78
CA ILE A 20 -0.89 -1.42 10.69
C ILE A 20 -0.45 -0.90 12.07
N ILE A 21 -1.29 -0.11 12.73
CA ILE A 21 -0.99 0.46 14.05
C ILE A 21 -0.77 -0.66 15.08
N SER A 22 -1.66 -1.65 15.11
CA SER A 22 -1.52 -2.81 16.00
C SER A 22 -0.20 -3.55 15.79
N THR A 23 0.17 -3.82 14.53
CA THR A 23 1.50 -4.38 14.24
C THR A 23 2.61 -3.47 14.75
N LEU A 24 2.58 -2.17 14.44
CA LEU A 24 3.60 -1.19 14.86
C LEU A 24 3.78 -1.13 16.39
N VAL A 25 2.68 -1.16 17.14
CA VAL A 25 2.66 -1.16 18.60
C VAL A 25 3.16 -2.49 19.18
N SER A 26 3.08 -3.60 18.44
CA SER A 26 3.63 -4.88 18.88
C SER A 26 5.14 -5.05 18.60
N LEU A 27 5.75 -4.21 17.75
CA LEU A 27 7.21 -4.27 17.48
C LEU A 27 8.15 -3.93 18.65
N PRO A 28 7.81 -3.11 19.66
CA PRO A 28 8.71 -2.78 20.78
C PRO A 28 9.13 -3.97 21.63
N GLN A 29 8.42 -5.11 21.56
CA GLN A 29 8.83 -6.35 22.21
C GLN A 29 10.11 -6.94 21.58
N LEU A 30 10.46 -6.47 20.37
CA LEU A 30 11.69 -6.79 19.68
C LEU A 30 12.68 -5.65 19.91
N GLY A 31 13.89 -5.99 20.33
CA GLY A 31 14.93 -5.00 20.63
C GLY A 31 15.09 -3.91 19.57
N ASP A 32 15.60 -2.76 20.00
CA ASP A 32 15.56 -1.49 19.27
C ASP A 32 16.16 -1.50 17.85
N GLU A 33 17.13 -2.37 17.59
CA GLU A 33 17.71 -2.53 16.24
C GLU A 33 16.78 -3.32 15.30
N ARG A 34 16.12 -4.36 15.83
CA ARG A 34 15.24 -5.24 15.06
C ARG A 34 13.96 -4.52 14.63
N LYS A 35 13.37 -3.72 15.52
CA LYS A 35 12.17 -2.92 15.19
C LYS A 35 12.45 -1.96 14.02
N ASN A 36 13.64 -1.33 14.00
CA ASN A 36 14.01 -0.39 12.96
C ASN A 36 14.28 -1.10 11.63
N LEU A 37 14.96 -2.26 11.66
CA LEU A 37 15.16 -3.08 10.47
C LEU A 37 13.84 -3.53 9.82
N ILE A 38 12.86 -3.96 10.62
CA ILE A 38 11.55 -4.40 10.10
C ILE A 38 10.82 -3.22 9.45
N LYS A 39 10.74 -2.07 10.14
CA LYS A 39 10.08 -0.86 9.61
C LYS A 39 10.72 -0.41 8.30
N MET A 40 12.05 -0.33 8.27
CA MET A 40 12.80 0.09 7.10
C MET A 40 12.54 -0.83 5.91
N LYS A 41 12.67 -2.17 6.08
CA LYS A 41 12.41 -3.11 4.98
C LYS A 41 10.97 -3.08 4.48
N ALA A 42 10.01 -2.98 5.40
CA ALA A 42 8.59 -2.89 5.03
C ALA A 42 8.30 -1.61 4.22
N GLN A 43 8.83 -0.47 4.66
CA GLN A 43 8.67 0.81 3.96
C GLN A 43 9.36 0.80 2.60
N SER A 44 10.63 0.40 2.51
CA SER A 44 11.37 0.38 1.25
C SER A 44 10.75 -0.56 0.22
N TYR A 45 10.30 -1.75 0.64
CA TYR A 45 9.68 -2.71 -0.28
C TYR A 45 8.33 -2.21 -0.79
N SER A 46 7.49 -1.67 0.11
CA SER A 46 6.20 -1.11 -0.28
C SER A 46 6.37 0.09 -1.21
N PHE A 47 7.36 0.95 -0.93
CA PHE A 47 7.69 2.10 -1.77
C PHE A 47 8.12 1.67 -3.18
N ALA A 48 8.94 0.62 -3.30
CA ALA A 48 9.34 0.08 -4.59
C ALA A 48 8.13 -0.40 -5.41
N ILE A 49 7.16 -1.07 -4.78
CA ILE A 49 5.92 -1.50 -5.45
C ILE A 49 5.09 -0.29 -5.90
N VAL A 50 4.95 0.74 -5.05
CA VAL A 50 4.22 1.96 -5.40
C VAL A 50 4.87 2.68 -6.58
N ILE A 51 6.20 2.77 -6.63
CA ILE A 51 6.92 3.31 -7.79
C ILE A 51 6.66 2.46 -9.03
N GLY A 52 6.75 1.14 -8.93
CA GLY A 52 6.47 0.24 -10.05
C GLY A 52 5.06 0.43 -10.61
N TYR A 53 4.07 0.55 -9.74
CA TYR A 53 2.69 0.85 -10.13
C TYR A 53 2.57 2.22 -10.81
N ALA A 54 3.21 3.26 -10.28
CA ALA A 54 3.21 4.59 -10.88
C ALA A 54 3.86 4.61 -12.29
N ILE A 55 4.93 3.84 -12.50
CA ILE A 55 5.57 3.67 -13.81
C ILE A 55 4.60 3.00 -14.80
N ILE A 56 3.89 1.96 -14.38
CA ILE A 56 2.89 1.28 -15.23
C ILE A 56 1.79 2.27 -15.64
N GLU A 57 1.28 3.08 -14.71
CA GLU A 57 0.24 4.06 -15.02
C GLU A 57 0.75 5.18 -15.94
N LEU A 58 2.02 5.56 -15.83
CA LEU A 58 2.66 6.47 -16.77
C LEU A 58 2.68 5.89 -18.20
N PHE A 59 3.10 4.63 -18.35
CA PHE A 59 3.10 3.96 -19.65
C PHE A 59 1.68 3.82 -20.22
N LYS A 60 0.71 3.48 -19.37
CA LYS A 60 -0.69 3.34 -19.77
C LYS A 60 -1.27 4.68 -20.27
N LYS A 61 -0.98 5.77 -19.56
CA LYS A 61 -1.35 7.13 -19.98
C LYS A 61 -0.78 7.47 -21.35
N ILE A 62 0.52 7.22 -21.56
CA ILE A 62 1.19 7.50 -22.84
C ILE A 62 0.57 6.66 -23.97
N TYR A 63 0.37 5.36 -23.73
CA TYR A 63 -0.17 4.45 -24.72
C TYR A 63 -1.59 4.84 -25.14
N ILE A 64 -2.50 5.08 -24.20
CA ILE A 64 -3.89 5.44 -24.50
C ILE A 64 -3.97 6.78 -25.25
N ASN A 65 -3.17 7.76 -24.82
CA ASN A 65 -3.20 9.11 -25.39
C ASN A 65 -2.57 9.18 -26.79
N ILE A 66 -1.62 8.30 -27.12
CA ILE A 66 -0.95 8.30 -28.43
C ILE A 66 -1.61 7.33 -29.42
N TRP A 67 -2.07 6.15 -28.96
CA TRP A 67 -2.50 5.08 -29.86
C TRP A 67 -4.01 4.91 -29.95
N LYS A 68 -4.75 5.38 -28.95
CA LYS A 68 -6.18 5.06 -28.81
C LYS A 68 -7.09 6.26 -28.94
N ASP A 69 -6.54 7.47 -29.16
CA ASP A 69 -7.23 8.77 -29.14
C ASP A 69 -8.25 8.87 -27.99
N GLY A 70 -7.91 8.26 -26.85
CA GLY A 70 -8.77 8.15 -25.69
C GLY A 70 -8.35 9.08 -24.57
N SER A 71 -9.29 9.47 -23.72
CA SER A 71 -8.96 10.18 -22.48
C SER A 71 -8.56 9.17 -21.40
N TYR A 72 -7.39 9.37 -20.81
CA TYR A 72 -6.94 8.59 -19.65
C TYR A 72 -7.50 9.24 -18.37
N GLU A 73 -8.37 8.51 -17.67
CA GLU A 73 -9.09 8.99 -16.48
C GLU A 73 -8.21 9.12 -15.22
N GLY A 74 -6.94 8.70 -15.28
CA GLY A 74 -6.05 8.79 -14.14
C GLY A 74 -6.18 7.63 -13.16
N ILE A 75 -5.50 7.76 -12.03
CA ILE A 75 -5.57 6.82 -10.92
C ILE A 75 -6.67 7.29 -9.98
N ASN A 76 -7.63 6.42 -9.66
CA ASN A 76 -8.61 6.71 -8.62
C ASN A 76 -7.92 6.81 -7.25
N PRO A 77 -8.02 7.94 -6.53
CA PRO A 77 -7.36 8.12 -5.24
C PRO A 77 -7.72 7.07 -4.20
N PHE A 78 -8.98 6.60 -4.18
CA PHE A 78 -9.43 5.57 -3.24
C PHE A 78 -8.78 4.21 -3.52
N THR A 79 -8.76 3.81 -4.79
CA THR A 79 -8.13 2.55 -5.21
C THR A 79 -6.64 2.57 -4.91
N PHE A 80 -5.98 3.71 -5.13
CA PHE A 80 -4.57 3.88 -4.80
C PHE A 80 -4.31 3.75 -3.30
N LEU A 81 -5.08 4.45 -2.46
CA LEU A 81 -4.94 4.39 -1.00
C LEU A 81 -5.14 2.97 -0.46
N ILE A 82 -6.13 2.24 -0.96
CA ILE A 82 -6.40 0.86 -0.53
C ILE A 82 -5.26 -0.06 -0.93
N THR A 83 -4.86 0.00 -2.20
CA THR A 83 -3.82 -0.87 -2.74
C THR A 83 -2.50 -0.64 -2.01
N THR A 84 -2.11 0.61 -1.81
CA THR A 84 -0.88 0.97 -1.07
C THR A 84 -0.94 0.57 0.40
N SER A 85 -2.09 0.74 1.06
CA SER A 85 -2.29 0.32 2.46
C SER A 85 -2.17 -1.21 2.62
N ILE A 86 -2.78 -1.97 1.72
CA ILE A 86 -2.71 -3.44 1.73
C ILE A 86 -1.28 -3.92 1.48
N ILE A 87 -0.61 -3.35 0.47
CA ILE A 87 0.79 -3.69 0.17
C ILE A 87 1.68 -3.42 1.38
N TYR A 88 1.51 -2.28 2.04
CA TYR A 88 2.28 -1.94 3.22
C TYR A 88 2.00 -2.89 4.38
N LEU A 89 0.73 -3.19 4.64
CA LEU A 89 0.33 -4.14 5.68
C LEU A 89 0.94 -5.53 5.45
N ILE A 90 0.83 -6.07 4.24
CA ILE A 90 1.40 -7.38 3.88
C ILE A 90 2.92 -7.37 4.07
N SER A 91 3.59 -6.32 3.60
CA SER A 91 5.04 -6.16 3.74
C SER A 91 5.47 -6.11 5.20
N LEU A 92 4.74 -5.34 6.02
CA LEU A 92 4.99 -5.20 7.45
C LEU A 92 4.80 -6.53 8.18
N LEU A 93 3.72 -7.27 7.90
CA LEU A 93 3.46 -8.58 8.48
C LEU A 93 4.51 -9.62 8.05
N PHE A 94 4.89 -9.63 6.78
CA PHE A 94 5.91 -10.52 6.25
C PHE A 94 7.26 -10.30 6.94
N PHE A 95 7.72 -9.06 7.03
CA PHE A 95 8.99 -8.75 7.68
C PHE A 95 8.95 -8.89 9.19
N ARG A 96 7.79 -8.63 9.82
CA ARG A 96 7.58 -8.96 11.23
C ARG A 96 7.74 -10.46 11.46
N LYS A 97 7.14 -11.33 10.64
CA LYS A 97 7.30 -12.78 10.77
C LYS A 97 8.74 -13.23 10.49
N LYS A 98 9.39 -12.62 9.49
CA LYS A 98 10.74 -13.02 9.04
C LYS A 98 11.85 -12.63 10.01
N TYR A 99 11.78 -11.43 10.59
CA TYR A 99 12.82 -10.90 11.49
C TYR A 99 12.37 -10.87 12.95
N GLY A 100 11.16 -11.37 13.22
CA GLY A 100 10.50 -11.25 14.51
C GLY A 100 11.08 -12.16 15.58
N GLY A 101 11.31 -13.43 15.24
CA GLY A 101 11.65 -14.46 16.22
C GLY A 101 10.44 -14.82 17.05
#